data_AF-A0A2V9ZGB1-F1
#
_entry.id   AF-A0A2V9ZGB1-F1
#
_cell.length_a   1.000
_cell.length_b   1.000
_cell.length_c   1.000
_cell.angle_alpha   90.00
_cell.angle_beta   90.00
_cell.angle_gamma   90.00
#
_symmetry.space_group_name_H-M   'P 1'
#
loop_
_entity.id
_entity.type
_entity.pdbx_description
1 polymer ?
#
loop_
_entity_poly.entity_id
_entity_poly.type
_entity_poly.pdbx_seq_one_letter_code
_entity_poly.pdbx_strand_id
1 'polypeptide(L)'
;MLLRTRAALLWLLLCSVGPSALLAQSRGPLSDALPPVAQNNLFRSQARGPRMLTADEGLAILGSALESRHHVNAHADCSHLVQSIYQRAGFPYAYSTSSELYAGVNEFRRVSRPQPGDLVVWRGHVGIVINPTQHSFFSALRSGLGVEHYDSRYWRGRGHPRFFRYSENANPTVLAT
;
A
#
# COMPACT_ATOMS: atom_id res chain seq x y z
N MET A 1 29.54 39.48 13.48
CA MET A 1 30.30 38.60 14.40
C MET A 1 29.52 38.57 15.71
N LEU A 2 28.66 37.56 15.91
CA LEU A 2 27.81 37.42 17.09
C LEU A 2 27.98 36.01 17.65
N LEU A 3 28.60 35.95 18.82
CA LEU A 3 28.96 34.77 19.59
C LEU A 3 27.74 34.32 20.41
N ARG A 4 27.33 33.05 20.31
CA ARG A 4 26.45 32.43 21.32
C ARG A 4 26.99 31.06 21.70
N THR A 5 27.63 31.06 22.86
CA THR A 5 28.02 29.93 23.70
C THR A 5 26.80 29.12 24.13
N ARG A 6 26.92 27.79 24.17
CA ARG A 6 26.08 26.95 25.05
C ARG A 6 26.95 25.90 25.72
N ALA A 7 26.90 25.97 27.05
CA ALA A 7 27.70 25.23 28.01
C ALA A 7 27.25 23.77 28.13
N ALA A 8 28.22 22.92 28.45
CA ALA A 8 28.06 21.55 28.90
C ALA A 8 27.56 21.50 30.34
N LEU A 9 26.80 20.46 30.70
CA LEU A 9 26.71 19.97 32.08
C LEU A 9 26.34 18.48 32.07
N LEU A 10 27.36 17.65 32.31
CA LEU A 10 27.23 16.28 32.81
C LEU A 10 26.73 16.32 34.25
N TRP A 11 25.83 15.41 34.62
CA TRP A 11 25.60 15.00 36.00
C TRP A 11 25.63 13.47 36.08
N LEU A 12 26.60 12.96 36.84
CA LEU A 12 26.83 11.55 37.20
C LEU A 12 26.95 11.48 38.73
N LEU A 13 26.65 10.28 39.25
CA LEU A 13 26.90 9.73 40.61
C LEU A 13 25.81 9.98 41.68
N LEU A 14 25.51 9.07 42.63
CA LEU A 14 25.58 7.60 42.84
C LEU A 14 25.13 7.35 44.32
N CYS A 15 24.89 6.07 44.68
CA CYS A 15 24.69 5.47 46.03
C CYS A 15 23.24 5.46 46.58
N SER A 16 22.68 4.35 47.07
CA SER A 16 23.25 3.40 48.05
C SER A 16 22.55 2.02 48.05
N VAL A 17 23.24 1.04 48.63
CA VAL A 17 22.97 -0.41 48.72
C VAL A 17 22.23 -0.76 50.02
N GLY A 18 21.36 -1.78 50.02
CA GLY A 18 20.86 -2.49 51.21
C GLY A 18 20.16 -3.82 50.86
N PRO A 19 20.17 -4.85 51.75
CA PRO A 19 20.51 -6.23 51.35
C PRO A 19 19.36 -7.26 51.31
N SER A 20 19.72 -8.42 50.75
CA SER A 20 18.94 -9.61 50.35
C SER A 20 18.28 -10.43 51.47
N ALA A 21 17.11 -11.02 51.17
CA ALA A 21 16.77 -12.40 51.52
C ALA A 21 15.61 -12.96 50.66
N LEU A 22 15.95 -14.01 49.88
CA LEU A 22 15.18 -15.20 49.44
C LEU A 22 13.87 -15.48 50.23
N LEU A 23 12.75 -16.00 49.69
CA LEU A 23 12.46 -16.84 48.53
C LEU A 23 10.94 -16.80 48.22
N ALA A 24 10.64 -17.06 46.95
CA ALA A 24 9.46 -17.76 46.43
C ALA A 24 8.06 -17.13 46.61
N GLN A 25 7.46 -16.74 45.48
CA GLN A 25 6.18 -17.31 45.07
C GLN A 25 5.96 -17.18 43.54
N SER A 26 5.72 -18.36 42.96
CA SER A 26 5.19 -18.73 41.64
C SER A 26 5.21 -17.76 40.46
N ARG A 27 5.90 -18.23 39.40
CA ARG A 27 5.53 -18.02 37.99
C ARG A 27 4.03 -18.22 37.78
N GLY A 28 3.31 -17.14 37.48
CA GLY A 28 2.09 -17.17 36.68
C GLY A 28 2.39 -16.57 35.31
N PRO A 29 1.96 -17.17 34.19
CA PRO A 29 2.11 -16.53 32.89
C PRO A 29 1.21 -15.29 32.87
N LEU A 30 1.82 -14.11 32.75
CA LEU A 30 1.13 -12.88 32.40
C LEU A 30 0.62 -13.07 30.96
N SER A 31 -0.58 -13.64 30.87
CA SER A 31 -1.41 -13.55 29.70
C SER A 31 -1.86 -12.10 29.63
N ASP A 32 -1.08 -11.26 28.94
CA ASP A 32 -1.55 -9.95 28.49
C ASP A 32 -2.67 -10.20 27.47
N ALA A 33 -3.85 -10.49 28.01
CA ALA A 33 -5.08 -10.48 27.26
C ALA A 33 -5.30 -9.03 26.81
N LEU A 34 -4.98 -8.77 25.53
CA LEU A 34 -5.42 -7.57 24.82
C LEU A 34 -6.89 -7.27 25.21
N PRO A 35 -7.25 -5.99 25.44
CA PRO A 35 -8.62 -5.65 25.80
C PRO A 35 -9.59 -6.25 24.77
N PRO A 36 -10.80 -6.71 25.18
CA PRO A 36 -11.72 -7.42 24.31
C PRO A 36 -12.11 -6.62 23.05
N VAL A 37 -11.98 -5.29 23.08
CA VAL A 37 -12.13 -4.41 21.92
C VAL A 37 -11.01 -4.60 20.88
N ALA A 38 -9.76 -4.74 21.31
CA ALA A 38 -8.62 -4.98 20.42
C ALA A 38 -8.67 -6.39 19.82
N GLN A 39 -9.06 -7.39 20.61
CA GLN A 39 -9.28 -8.75 20.10
C GLN A 39 -10.44 -8.79 19.11
N ASN A 40 -11.58 -8.17 19.41
CA ASN A 40 -12.73 -8.12 18.50
C ASN A 40 -12.42 -7.39 17.18
N ASN A 41 -11.57 -6.37 17.19
CA ASN A 41 -11.13 -5.71 15.96
C ASN A 41 -10.21 -6.61 15.13
N LEU A 42 -9.26 -7.33 15.76
CA LEU A 42 -8.37 -8.28 15.11
C LEU A 42 -9.13 -9.48 14.51
N PHE A 43 -10.09 -10.06 15.25
CA PHE A 43 -10.95 -11.13 14.76
C PHE A 43 -11.93 -10.67 13.66
N ARG A 44 -12.43 -9.43 13.72
CA ARG A 44 -13.30 -8.84 12.68
C ARG A 44 -12.52 -8.51 11.39
N SER A 45 -11.20 -8.29 11.46
CA SER A 45 -10.34 -8.19 10.28
C SER A 45 -10.05 -9.55 9.65
N GLN A 46 -9.94 -10.63 10.43
CA GLN A 46 -9.68 -11.97 9.91
C GLN A 46 -10.93 -12.70 9.37
N ALA A 47 -12.13 -12.33 9.81
CA ALA A 47 -13.38 -13.01 9.42
C ALA A 47 -14.06 -12.46 8.14
N ARG A 48 -13.52 -11.40 7.52
CA ARG A 48 -14.06 -10.90 6.25
C ARG A 48 -13.40 -11.66 5.10
N GLY A 49 -14.20 -12.35 4.28
CA GLY A 49 -13.71 -12.90 3.01
C GLY A 49 -13.14 -11.81 2.09
N PRO A 50 -12.53 -12.17 0.94
CA PRO A 50 -11.94 -11.23 0.00
C PRO A 50 -12.87 -10.05 -0.30
N ARG A 51 -12.49 -8.86 0.18
CA ARG A 51 -13.29 -7.65 0.06
C ARG A 51 -12.76 -6.86 -1.11
N MET A 52 -13.55 -6.83 -2.18
CA MET A 52 -13.26 -6.02 -3.36
C MET A 52 -13.37 -4.53 -3.03
N LEU A 53 -12.49 -3.75 -3.63
CA LEU A 53 -12.50 -2.29 -3.57
C LEU A 53 -13.83 -1.71 -4.10
N THR A 54 -14.44 -0.80 -3.35
CA THR A 54 -15.69 -0.14 -3.71
C THR A 54 -15.46 1.04 -4.66
N ALA A 55 -16.53 1.61 -5.24
CA ALA A 55 -16.41 2.77 -6.12
C ALA A 55 -15.83 4.00 -5.40
N ASP A 56 -16.25 4.26 -4.15
CA ASP A 56 -15.75 5.39 -3.34
C ASP A 56 -14.28 5.23 -2.99
N GLU A 57 -13.85 4.00 -2.69
CA GLU A 57 -12.44 3.67 -2.49
C GLU A 57 -11.62 3.86 -3.78
N GLY A 58 -12.23 3.59 -4.94
CA GLY A 58 -11.65 3.90 -6.25
C GLY A 58 -11.40 5.39 -6.45
N LEU A 59 -12.30 6.25 -5.95
CA LEU A 59 -12.11 7.69 -5.97
C LEU A 59 -10.96 8.13 -5.05
N ALA A 60 -10.73 7.46 -3.91
CA ALA A 60 -9.58 7.73 -3.05
C ALA A 60 -8.24 7.42 -3.77
N ILE A 61 -8.19 6.35 -4.55
CA ILE A 61 -7.05 6.04 -5.43
C ILE A 61 -6.86 7.15 -6.46
N LEU A 62 -7.94 7.66 -7.08
CA LEU A 62 -7.83 8.76 -8.03
C LEU A 62 -7.33 10.05 -7.39
N GLY A 63 -7.76 10.37 -6.17
CA GLY A 63 -7.22 11.51 -5.42
C GLY A 63 -5.71 11.41 -5.23
N SER A 64 -5.21 10.22 -4.88
CA SER A 64 -3.77 9.96 -4.76
C SER A 64 -3.05 10.01 -6.12
N ALA A 65 -3.70 9.60 -7.21
CA ALA A 65 -3.15 9.71 -8.56
C ALA A 65 -3.02 11.17 -9.03
N LEU A 66 -3.97 12.04 -8.66
CA LEU A 66 -3.91 13.47 -8.95
C LEU A 66 -2.73 14.14 -8.23
N GLU A 67 -2.56 13.86 -6.94
CA GLU A 67 -1.42 14.38 -6.17
C GLU A 67 -0.08 13.97 -6.79
N SER A 68 -0.02 12.74 -7.30
CA SER A 68 1.18 12.20 -7.96
C SER A 68 1.58 12.96 -9.23
N ARG A 69 0.67 13.71 -9.86
CA ARG A 69 1.00 14.56 -11.02
C ARG A 69 1.83 15.76 -10.63
N HIS A 70 1.65 16.27 -9.41
CA HIS A 70 2.36 17.44 -8.91
C HIS A 70 3.75 17.08 -8.39
N HIS A 71 3.97 15.82 -8.00
CA HIS A 71 5.27 15.29 -7.65
C HIS A 71 6.02 14.82 -8.91
N VAL A 72 6.85 15.69 -9.47
CA VAL A 72 7.74 15.41 -10.61
C VAL A 72 8.87 14.45 -10.18
N ASN A 73 8.54 13.19 -9.90
CA ASN A 73 9.53 12.11 -9.90
C ASN A 73 9.55 11.50 -11.29
N ALA A 74 10.21 12.20 -12.21
CA ALA A 74 10.35 11.85 -13.64
C ALA A 74 11.04 10.49 -13.91
N HIS A 75 11.36 9.73 -12.86
CA HIS A 75 12.13 8.49 -12.91
C HIS A 75 11.39 7.23 -12.43
N ALA A 76 10.16 7.34 -11.90
CA ALA A 76 9.40 6.16 -11.52
C ALA A 76 8.91 5.41 -12.77
N ASP A 77 9.19 4.10 -12.86
CA ASP A 77 8.55 3.26 -13.86
C ASP A 77 7.04 3.09 -13.57
N CYS A 78 6.30 2.58 -14.55
CA CYS A 78 4.85 2.47 -14.44
C CYS A 78 4.36 1.64 -13.23
N SER A 79 5.06 0.57 -12.86
CA SER A 79 4.72 -0.27 -11.70
C SER A 79 5.00 0.45 -10.38
N HIS A 80 6.15 1.11 -10.26
CA HIS A 80 6.50 1.92 -9.09
C HIS A 80 5.53 3.07 -8.87
N LEU A 81 5.14 3.77 -9.95
CA LEU A 81 4.14 4.82 -9.87
C LEU A 81 2.83 4.29 -9.28
N VAL A 82 2.29 3.22 -9.87
CA VAL A 82 1.02 2.63 -9.46
C VAL A 82 1.09 2.15 -8.01
N GLN A 83 2.16 1.46 -7.62
CA GLN A 83 2.35 1.02 -6.23
C GLN A 83 2.32 2.21 -5.27
N SER A 84 3.02 3.30 -5.60
CA SER A 84 3.07 4.49 -4.75
C SER A 84 1.71 5.17 -4.58
N ILE A 85 0.87 5.15 -5.63
CA ILE A 85 -0.49 5.69 -5.59
C ILE A 85 -1.37 4.86 -4.66
N TYR A 86 -1.34 3.54 -4.83
CA TYR A 86 -2.07 2.60 -3.99
C TYR A 86 -1.64 2.68 -2.52
N GLN A 87 -0.34 2.76 -2.26
CA GLN A 87 0.22 2.96 -0.92
C GLN A 87 -0.29 4.26 -0.27
N ARG A 88 -0.27 5.38 -1.00
CA ARG A 88 -0.79 6.67 -0.50
C ARG A 88 -2.30 6.65 -0.28
N ALA A 89 -3.03 5.90 -1.10
CA ALA A 89 -4.48 5.77 -0.99
C ALA A 89 -4.94 4.84 0.15
N GLY A 90 -4.03 4.17 0.86
CA GLY A 90 -4.36 3.25 1.94
C GLY A 90 -4.63 1.81 1.49
N PHE A 91 -4.26 1.44 0.26
CA PHE A 91 -4.42 0.10 -0.32
C PHE A 91 -3.06 -0.52 -0.67
N PRO A 92 -2.18 -0.75 0.33
CA PRO A 92 -0.83 -1.21 0.08
C PRO A 92 -0.80 -2.64 -0.48
N TYR A 93 0.14 -2.90 -1.39
CA TYR A 93 0.45 -4.25 -1.88
C TYR A 93 1.96 -4.41 -2.10
N ALA A 94 2.44 -5.66 -2.07
CA ALA A 94 3.84 -5.96 -2.33
C ALA A 94 4.24 -5.47 -3.73
N TYR A 95 5.45 -4.91 -3.88
CA TYR A 95 5.91 -4.46 -5.19
C TYR A 95 5.79 -5.60 -6.19
N SER A 96 5.15 -5.31 -7.31
CA SER A 96 4.94 -6.24 -8.41
C SER A 96 5.19 -5.49 -9.72
N THR A 97 6.02 -6.07 -10.57
CA THR A 97 6.28 -5.55 -11.91
C THR A 97 5.01 -5.59 -12.76
N SER A 98 4.96 -4.78 -13.82
CA SER A 98 3.83 -4.83 -14.77
C SER A 98 3.59 -6.21 -15.38
N SER A 99 4.63 -7.04 -15.53
CA SER A 99 4.51 -8.43 -16.02
C SER A 99 3.85 -9.35 -14.99
N GLU A 100 4.21 -9.23 -13.70
CA GLU A 100 3.58 -9.98 -12.61
C GLU A 100 2.13 -9.55 -12.42
N LEU A 101 1.86 -8.25 -12.43
CA LEU A 101 0.49 -7.71 -12.40
C LEU A 101 -0.34 -8.21 -13.60
N TYR A 102 0.27 -8.36 -14.78
CA TYR A 102 -0.42 -8.91 -15.96
C TYR A 102 -0.76 -10.40 -15.77
N ALA A 103 0.13 -11.17 -15.16
CA ALA A 103 -0.10 -12.58 -14.82
C ALA A 103 -1.21 -12.72 -13.76
N GLY A 104 -1.29 -11.75 -12.85
CA GLY A 104 -2.19 -11.72 -11.70
C GLY A 104 -1.42 -11.98 -10.42
N VAL A 105 -1.66 -11.15 -9.41
CA VAL A 105 -1.12 -11.31 -8.06
C VAL A 105 -2.28 -11.35 -7.08
N ASN A 106 -2.03 -11.82 -5.87
CA ASN A 106 -3.08 -12.15 -4.93
C ASN A 106 -4.00 -10.93 -4.65
N GLU A 107 -3.39 -9.77 -4.37
CA GLU A 107 -4.05 -8.52 -3.97
C GLU A 107 -4.97 -7.94 -5.04
N PHE A 108 -4.94 -8.51 -6.25
CA PHE A 108 -5.67 -8.03 -7.41
C PHE A 108 -6.52 -9.13 -8.05
N ARG A 109 -7.83 -8.89 -8.11
CA ARG A 109 -8.78 -9.78 -8.78
C ARG A 109 -9.07 -9.25 -10.18
N ARG A 110 -9.01 -10.14 -11.18
CA ARG A 110 -9.33 -9.77 -12.56
C ARG A 110 -10.81 -9.42 -12.71
N VAL A 111 -11.12 -8.32 -13.38
CA VAL A 111 -12.49 -7.86 -13.65
C VAL A 111 -12.71 -7.63 -15.15
N SER A 112 -13.95 -7.76 -15.61
CA SER A 112 -14.34 -7.47 -17.01
C SER A 112 -14.94 -6.09 -17.21
N ARG A 113 -15.48 -5.50 -16.14
CA ARG A 113 -16.07 -4.15 -16.12
C ARG A 113 -15.27 -3.27 -15.17
N PRO A 114 -14.29 -2.49 -15.69
CA PRO A 114 -13.46 -1.64 -14.85
C PRO A 114 -14.26 -0.50 -14.24
N GLN A 115 -13.81 -0.03 -13.09
CA GLN A 115 -14.26 1.20 -12.44
C GLN A 115 -13.05 2.13 -12.20
N PRO A 116 -13.27 3.41 -11.87
CA PRO A 116 -12.21 4.31 -11.43
C PRO A 116 -11.34 3.69 -10.32
N GLY A 117 -10.01 3.81 -10.46
CA GLY A 117 -9.06 3.24 -9.51
C GLY A 117 -8.59 1.81 -9.83
N ASP A 118 -9.32 1.04 -10.65
CA ASP A 118 -8.86 -0.28 -11.10
C ASP A 118 -7.55 -0.17 -11.90
N LEU A 119 -6.76 -1.24 -11.91
CA LEU A 119 -5.61 -1.35 -12.79
C LEU A 119 -6.05 -1.65 -14.23
N VAL A 120 -5.35 -1.05 -15.19
CA VAL A 120 -5.32 -1.48 -16.58
C VAL A 120 -3.90 -1.95 -16.92
N VAL A 121 -3.77 -3.19 -17.41
CA VAL A 121 -2.47 -3.87 -17.51
C VAL A 121 -2.28 -4.49 -18.89
N TRP A 122 -1.12 -4.23 -19.50
CA TRP A 122 -0.59 -4.91 -20.67
C TRP A 122 0.70 -5.66 -20.29
N ARG A 123 1.17 -6.56 -21.15
CA ARG A 123 2.52 -7.12 -20.99
C ARG A 123 3.53 -5.96 -21.03
N GLY A 124 4.22 -5.71 -19.92
CA GLY A 124 5.22 -4.65 -19.79
C GLY A 124 4.66 -3.24 -19.54
N HIS A 125 3.39 -3.07 -19.16
CA HIS A 125 2.89 -1.76 -18.71
C HIS A 125 1.64 -1.85 -17.84
N VAL A 126 1.52 -0.93 -16.89
CA VAL A 126 0.36 -0.80 -16.01
C VAL A 126 -0.03 0.66 -15.84
N GLY A 127 -1.30 0.92 -15.61
CA GLY A 127 -1.80 2.22 -15.18
C GLY A 127 -3.08 2.09 -14.37
N ILE A 128 -3.64 3.23 -13.97
CA ILE A 128 -4.87 3.33 -13.17
C ILE A 128 -5.99 3.85 -14.07
N VAL A 129 -7.10 3.13 -14.15
CA VAL A 129 -8.31 3.54 -14.85
C VAL A 129 -8.84 4.82 -14.22
N ILE A 130 -8.98 5.88 -15.02
CA ILE A 130 -9.54 7.17 -14.59
C ILE A 130 -11.03 7.23 -14.91
N ASN A 131 -11.38 7.03 -16.19
CA ASN A 131 -12.76 7.03 -16.63
C ASN A 131 -13.00 5.84 -17.58
N PRO A 132 -13.71 4.80 -17.12
CA PRO A 132 -13.97 3.62 -17.94
C PRO A 132 -14.93 3.89 -19.10
N THR A 133 -15.72 4.97 -19.07
CA THR A 133 -16.62 5.37 -20.18
C THR A 133 -15.83 6.06 -21.30
N GLN A 134 -14.84 6.87 -20.94
CA GLN A 134 -13.95 7.56 -21.89
C GLN A 134 -12.70 6.73 -22.23
N HIS A 135 -12.62 5.52 -21.71
CA HIS A 135 -11.48 4.62 -21.86
C HIS A 135 -10.14 5.22 -21.40
N SER A 136 -10.14 6.10 -20.41
CA SER A 136 -8.93 6.82 -20.00
C SER A 136 -8.23 6.19 -18.80
N PHE A 137 -6.90 6.27 -18.77
CA PHE A 137 -6.08 5.80 -17.65
C PHE A 137 -4.87 6.73 -17.42
N PHE A 138 -4.33 6.71 -16.21
CA PHE A 138 -3.14 7.47 -15.81
C PHE A 138 -1.95 6.53 -15.59
N SER A 139 -0.77 6.89 -16.10
CA SER A 139 0.45 6.11 -15.92
C SER A 139 1.73 6.94 -16.14
N ALA A 140 2.89 6.33 -15.88
CA ALA A 140 4.20 6.79 -16.33
C ALA A 140 4.43 6.32 -17.77
N LEU A 141 4.35 7.26 -18.71
CA LEU A 141 4.54 7.07 -20.15
C LEU A 141 5.97 7.41 -20.54
N ARG A 142 6.35 7.12 -21.79
CA ARG A 142 7.66 7.54 -22.34
C ARG A 142 7.82 9.07 -22.37
N SER A 143 6.70 9.80 -22.46
CA SER A 143 6.63 11.26 -22.41
C SER A 143 6.52 11.83 -21.00
N GLY A 144 6.58 10.98 -19.96
CA GLY A 144 6.36 11.37 -18.56
C GLY A 144 5.00 10.92 -18.03
N LEU A 145 4.59 11.45 -16.87
CA LEU A 145 3.30 11.13 -16.26
C LEU A 145 2.16 11.71 -17.10
N GLY A 146 1.14 10.92 -17.41
CA GLY A 146 0.07 11.39 -18.30
C GLY A 146 -1.19 10.53 -18.31
N VAL A 147 -2.23 11.09 -18.93
CA VAL A 147 -3.48 10.40 -19.24
C VAL A 147 -3.47 9.99 -20.69
N GLU A 148 -3.85 8.75 -20.95
CA GLU A 148 -4.00 8.18 -22.27
C GLU A 148 -5.32 7.43 -22.37
N HIS A 149 -5.72 7.07 -23.59
CA HIS A 149 -6.90 6.25 -23.83
C HIS A 149 -6.49 4.81 -24.14
N TYR A 150 -6.92 3.83 -23.34
CA TYR A 150 -6.51 2.43 -23.47
C TYR A 150 -7.08 1.73 -24.72
N ASP A 151 -7.99 2.39 -25.43
CA ASP A 151 -8.50 1.99 -26.73
C ASP A 151 -7.82 2.73 -27.88
N SER A 152 -6.83 3.61 -27.66
CA SER A 152 -6.13 4.29 -28.76
C SER A 152 -5.39 3.29 -29.67
N ARG A 153 -5.04 3.70 -30.90
CA ARG A 153 -4.35 2.83 -31.87
C ARG A 153 -3.07 2.22 -31.29
N TYR A 154 -2.30 3.02 -30.55
CA TYR A 154 -1.07 2.56 -29.90
C TYR A 154 -1.35 1.46 -28.87
N TRP A 155 -2.32 1.67 -27.97
CA TRP A 155 -2.64 0.73 -26.90
C TRP A 155 -3.31 -0.55 -27.40
N ARG A 156 -4.16 -0.47 -28.42
CA ARG A 156 -4.67 -1.66 -29.12
C ARG A 156 -3.57 -2.47 -29.80
N GLY A 157 -2.57 -1.78 -30.38
CA GLY A 157 -1.39 -2.42 -30.97
C GLY A 157 -0.53 -3.18 -29.96
N ARG A 158 -0.62 -2.83 -28.67
CA ARG A 158 0.06 -3.55 -27.57
C ARG A 158 -0.69 -4.80 -27.10
N GLY A 159 -1.87 -5.07 -27.66
CA GLY A 159 -2.74 -6.18 -27.31
C GLY A 159 -3.86 -5.78 -26.36
N HIS A 160 -4.63 -6.79 -25.93
CA HIS A 160 -5.80 -6.57 -25.08
C HIS A 160 -5.38 -6.30 -23.63
N PRO A 161 -5.83 -5.17 -23.04
CA PRO A 161 -5.59 -4.92 -21.63
C PRO A 161 -6.33 -5.94 -20.75
N ARG A 162 -5.78 -6.20 -19.57
CA ARG A 162 -6.47 -6.86 -18.46
C ARG A 162 -6.79 -5.82 -17.41
N PHE A 163 -7.98 -5.92 -16.83
CA PHE A 163 -8.39 -5.05 -15.73
C PHE A 163 -8.34 -5.81 -14.42
N PHE A 164 -7.83 -5.17 -13.38
CA PHE A 164 -7.78 -5.77 -12.05
C PHE A 164 -8.24 -4.79 -10.98
N ARG A 165 -8.96 -5.32 -10.00
CA ARG A 165 -9.45 -4.57 -8.86
C ARG A 165 -8.82 -5.09 -7.59
N TYR A 166 -8.40 -4.17 -6.74
CA TYR A 166 -7.82 -4.49 -5.45
C TYR A 166 -8.82 -5.27 -4.58
N SER A 167 -8.31 -6.27 -3.86
CA SER A 167 -9.07 -7.08 -2.93
C SER A 167 -8.29 -7.21 -1.62
N GLU A 168 -8.82 -6.60 -0.56
CA GLU A 168 -8.37 -6.91 0.79
C GLU A 168 -8.64 -8.40 1.06
N ASN A 169 -7.74 -9.06 1.80
CA ASN A 169 -7.77 -10.50 2.13
C ASN A 169 -7.24 -11.45 1.05
N ALA A 170 -6.32 -10.97 0.21
CA ALA A 170 -5.52 -11.85 -0.62
C ALA A 170 -4.30 -12.48 0.07
N ASN A 171 -4.24 -12.44 1.40
CA ASN A 171 -3.31 -13.25 2.18
C ASN A 171 -4.08 -14.03 3.24
N PRO A 172 -4.24 -15.36 3.08
CA PRO A 172 -3.94 -16.27 4.17
C PRO A 172 -2.43 -16.57 4.14
N THR A 173 -1.73 -16.19 5.22
CA THR A 173 -0.45 -16.78 5.68
C THR A 173 0.85 -16.18 5.14
N VAL A 174 1.55 -15.43 6.01
CA VAL A 174 2.87 -15.86 6.54
C VAL A 174 2.96 -15.42 8.02
N LEU A 175 2.52 -16.31 8.92
CA LEU A 175 3.10 -16.45 10.26
C LEU A 175 3.28 -17.96 10.48
N ALA A 176 4.43 -18.32 11.05
CA ALA A 176 4.90 -19.65 11.46
C ALA A 176 5.78 -20.42 10.43
N THR A 177 7.09 -20.19 10.54
CA THR A 177 8.07 -21.26 10.85
C THR A 177 9.19 -20.66 11.69
#